data_AF-A0A662SHP2-F1
#
_entry.id   AF-A0A662SHP2-F1
#
_cell.length_a   1.000
_cell.length_b   1.000
_cell.length_c   1.000
_cell.angle_alpha   90.00
_cell.angle_beta   90.00
_cell.angle_gamma   90.00
#
_symmetry.space_group_name_H-M   'P 1'
#
loop_
_entity.id
_entity.type
_entity.pdbx_description
1 polymer ?
#
loop_
_entity_poly.entity_id
_entity_poly.type
_entity_poly.pdbx_seq_one_letter_code
_entity_poly.pdbx_strand_id
1 'polypeptide(L)'
;MKSCIALLAIAVLLFQFIATVNQACLDLGSLLETLSIDGSVRAVIVYGSTAAELDVKSAWMLYDYLSTFGGDIKILPDRNVTIDLLTRYHLIVIGGPVANLIAARLNNEFKNARFEFSSGKWYLKFGGVKYFGDDYGFCVLEENPFSNGLYAIWIAGTTRYGTKHAVDFLRDRQESHLGVGFLVKGFRLIKIIVPEKVAIVTEKSKEINFVMINNPDPQILARENVTKCWIIPTNLTGWNIIESPNLTYLPFAGMYNAVLVIRGIQIKEVPENLSIEVGLGVYSVCNGSFCVYKPLQNDQFTLKYDNSTKTFRFIAGPYFIPVNEQFGVPWTQGNVTVKIDEIYSNYTAFIKVCAESKHAVEMVINGSGDISFDIGGDGSLTTIKISMVRATPKVGGWFEFTVEFRNTTILNLTDKTVIGDDLNLTLYGTYVEFDNGTLWILKTSNLKVPVSTKIYKYYLEMKKAENEGRYNKVQEYVELMVKEVAEIHVEFDELNWLIAALVEF
;
A
#
# COMPACT_ATOMS: atom_id res chain seq x y z
N MET A 1 -40.80 -31.81 5.32
CA MET A 1 -40.10 -32.26 4.10
C MET A 1 -39.80 -31.14 3.12
N LYS A 2 -40.78 -30.36 2.64
CA LYS A 2 -40.54 -29.24 1.70
C LYS A 2 -39.60 -28.15 2.24
N SER A 3 -39.64 -27.87 3.54
CA SER A 3 -38.75 -26.88 4.19
C SER A 3 -37.30 -27.34 4.34
N CYS A 4 -37.03 -28.65 4.43
CA CYS A 4 -35.67 -29.19 4.50
C CYS A 4 -34.98 -29.19 3.13
N ILE A 5 -35.75 -29.38 2.05
CA ILE A 5 -35.23 -29.34 0.68
C ILE A 5 -34.88 -27.89 0.28
N ALA A 6 -35.65 -26.90 0.74
CA ALA A 6 -35.35 -25.48 0.52
C ALA A 6 -34.07 -25.03 1.27
N LEU A 7 -33.87 -25.48 2.50
CA LEU A 7 -32.66 -25.22 3.28
C LEU A 7 -31.41 -25.89 2.68
N LEU A 8 -31.54 -27.10 2.13
CA LEU A 8 -30.44 -27.78 1.44
C LEU A 8 -30.10 -27.11 0.09
N ALA A 9 -31.10 -26.63 -0.65
CA ALA A 9 -30.89 -25.89 -1.90
C ALA A 9 -30.26 -24.51 -1.65
N ILE A 10 -30.66 -23.81 -0.58
CA ILE A 10 -30.06 -22.55 -0.14
C ILE A 10 -28.63 -22.78 0.36
N ALA A 11 -28.37 -23.86 1.10
CA ALA A 11 -27.02 -24.22 1.54
C ALA A 11 -26.10 -24.58 0.37
N VAL A 12 -26.59 -25.31 -0.65
CA VAL A 12 -25.82 -25.65 -1.86
C VAL A 12 -25.59 -24.41 -2.74
N LEU A 13 -26.57 -23.50 -2.84
CA LEU A 13 -26.40 -22.22 -3.53
C LEU A 13 -25.45 -21.29 -2.77
N LEU A 14 -25.50 -21.24 -1.43
CA LEU A 14 -24.53 -20.53 -0.59
C LEU A 14 -23.13 -21.13 -0.70
N PHE A 15 -23.00 -22.46 -0.78
CA PHE A 15 -21.71 -23.13 -0.96
C PHE A 15 -21.13 -22.87 -2.36
N GLN A 16 -21.97 -22.86 -3.40
CA GLN A 16 -21.56 -22.44 -4.75
C GLN A 16 -21.23 -20.95 -4.81
N PHE A 17 -21.96 -20.09 -4.08
CA PHE A 17 -21.70 -18.65 -4.01
C PHE A 17 -20.40 -18.33 -3.26
N ILE A 18 -20.15 -18.99 -2.13
CA ILE A 18 -18.89 -18.90 -1.37
C ILE A 18 -17.71 -19.44 -2.20
N ALA A 19 -17.92 -20.50 -2.99
CA ALA A 19 -16.91 -21.01 -3.92
C ALA A 19 -16.63 -20.04 -5.10
N THR A 20 -17.60 -19.24 -5.54
CA THR A 20 -17.38 -18.18 -6.57
C THR A 20 -16.87 -16.85 -6.02
N VAL A 21 -16.94 -16.59 -4.71
CA VAL A 21 -16.47 -15.35 -4.08
C VAL A 21 -15.01 -15.43 -3.63
N ASN A 22 -14.39 -16.61 -3.64
CA ASN A 22 -12.94 -16.78 -3.46
C ASN A 22 -12.11 -16.59 -4.75
N GLN A 23 -12.58 -15.77 -5.71
CA GLN A 23 -11.67 -15.21 -6.69
C GLN A 23 -10.90 -14.09 -6.00
N ALA A 24 -9.71 -14.41 -5.49
CA ALA A 24 -8.72 -13.42 -5.08
C ALA A 24 -8.69 -12.31 -6.13
N CYS A 25 -8.94 -11.07 -5.70
CA CYS A 25 -8.81 -9.93 -6.60
C CYS A 25 -7.36 -9.92 -7.07
N LEU A 26 -7.12 -10.20 -8.35
CA LEU A 26 -5.78 -10.29 -8.91
C LEU A 26 -5.09 -8.93 -8.80
N ASP A 27 -4.05 -8.87 -7.98
CA ASP A 27 -3.28 -7.66 -7.77
C ASP A 27 -1.78 -7.99 -7.68
N LEU A 28 -1.00 -7.37 -8.56
CA LEU A 28 0.46 -7.36 -8.50
C LEU A 28 0.98 -6.77 -7.18
N GLY A 29 0.15 -5.98 -6.48
CA GLY A 29 0.36 -5.44 -5.15
C GLY A 29 0.26 -6.43 -4.00
N SER A 30 -0.15 -7.68 -4.26
CA SER A 30 -0.08 -8.79 -3.30
C SER A 30 0.62 -9.98 -3.97
N LEU A 31 1.81 -9.75 -4.51
CA LEU A 31 2.53 -10.76 -5.31
C LEU A 31 2.66 -12.10 -4.58
N LEU A 32 2.90 -12.08 -3.26
CA LEU A 32 3.01 -13.29 -2.46
C LEU A 32 1.69 -14.06 -2.37
N GLU A 33 0.57 -13.36 -2.13
CA GLU A 33 -0.75 -13.99 -2.11
C GLU A 33 -1.10 -14.56 -3.49
N THR A 34 -0.79 -13.82 -4.55
CA THR A 34 -1.03 -14.21 -5.94
C THR A 34 -0.26 -15.46 -6.35
N LEU A 35 0.97 -15.64 -5.84
CA LEU A 35 1.84 -16.76 -6.18
C LEU A 35 1.77 -17.93 -5.17
N SER A 36 0.95 -17.80 -4.12
CA SER A 36 0.85 -18.81 -3.06
C SER A 36 -0.14 -19.91 -3.42
N ILE A 37 0.32 -21.15 -3.28
CA ILE A 37 -0.51 -22.36 -3.32
C ILE A 37 -0.37 -23.05 -1.96
N ASP A 38 -1.51 -23.26 -1.29
CA ASP A 38 -1.57 -23.86 0.06
C ASP A 38 -0.70 -23.13 1.10
N GLY A 39 -0.59 -21.80 0.98
CA GLY A 39 0.18 -20.97 1.92
C GLY A 39 1.70 -20.95 1.68
N SER A 40 2.17 -21.47 0.54
CA SER A 40 3.59 -21.41 0.14
C SER A 40 3.73 -20.92 -1.30
N VAL A 41 4.75 -20.12 -1.59
CA VAL A 41 4.99 -19.62 -2.95
C VAL A 41 5.36 -20.79 -3.86
N ARG A 42 4.66 -20.93 -4.99
CA ARG A 42 4.96 -21.93 -6.02
C ARG A 42 5.04 -21.29 -7.39
N ALA A 43 6.24 -20.90 -7.79
CA ALA A 43 6.46 -20.16 -9.02
C ALA A 43 7.67 -20.65 -9.82
N VAL A 44 7.61 -20.51 -11.14
CA VAL A 44 8.75 -20.70 -12.04
C VAL A 44 9.06 -19.38 -12.74
N ILE A 45 10.28 -18.89 -12.53
CA ILE A 45 10.83 -17.70 -13.18
C ILE A 45 11.56 -18.14 -14.44
N VAL A 46 11.16 -17.58 -15.57
CA VAL A 46 11.66 -17.94 -16.89
C VAL A 46 12.30 -16.73 -17.56
N TYR A 47 13.59 -16.82 -17.84
CA TYR A 47 14.30 -15.84 -18.67
C TYR A 47 14.63 -16.44 -20.04
N GLY A 48 14.89 -15.59 -21.03
CA GLY A 48 15.20 -16.04 -22.38
C GLY A 48 16.59 -16.67 -22.49
N SER A 49 16.73 -17.80 -23.18
CA SER A 49 18.05 -18.43 -23.42
C SER A 49 19.01 -17.55 -24.22
N THR A 50 18.47 -16.58 -24.97
CA THR A 50 19.25 -15.58 -25.73
C THR A 50 19.07 -14.18 -25.16
N ALA A 51 18.59 -14.06 -23.91
CA ALA A 51 18.38 -12.77 -23.26
C ALA A 51 19.71 -12.07 -22.96
N ALA A 52 19.65 -10.74 -22.86
CA ALA A 52 20.80 -9.96 -22.42
C ALA A 52 21.12 -10.27 -20.95
N GLU A 53 22.39 -10.12 -20.56
CA GLU A 53 22.84 -10.37 -19.19
C GLU A 53 22.01 -9.59 -18.15
N LEU A 54 21.56 -8.38 -18.50
CA LEU A 54 20.74 -7.56 -17.60
C LEU A 54 19.37 -8.19 -17.32
N ASP A 55 18.72 -8.80 -18.32
CA ASP A 55 17.43 -9.48 -18.12
C ASP A 55 17.62 -10.75 -17.27
N VAL A 56 18.73 -11.47 -17.45
CA VAL A 56 19.11 -12.62 -16.62
C VAL A 56 19.33 -12.19 -15.17
N LYS A 57 20.07 -11.09 -14.96
CA LYS A 57 20.26 -10.49 -13.62
C LYS A 57 18.93 -10.08 -13.00
N SER A 58 18.02 -9.46 -13.76
CA SER A 58 16.69 -9.11 -13.27
C SER A 58 15.86 -10.33 -12.86
N ALA A 59 15.96 -11.44 -13.59
CA ALA A 59 15.32 -12.70 -13.19
C ALA A 59 15.88 -13.24 -11.87
N TRP A 60 17.21 -13.22 -11.70
CA TRP A 60 17.86 -13.62 -10.44
C TRP A 60 17.53 -12.69 -9.28
N MET A 61 17.42 -11.39 -9.51
CA MET A 61 17.00 -10.43 -8.48
C MET A 61 15.59 -10.75 -7.96
N LEU A 62 14.67 -11.10 -8.85
CA LEU A 62 13.32 -11.48 -8.45
C LEU A 62 13.29 -12.87 -7.79
N TYR A 63 14.14 -13.80 -8.23
CA TYR A 63 14.33 -15.10 -7.58
C TYR A 63 14.82 -14.95 -6.14
N ASP A 64 15.87 -14.17 -5.91
CA ASP A 64 16.45 -13.95 -4.59
C ASP A 64 15.42 -13.33 -3.65
N TYR A 65 14.64 -12.38 -4.17
CA TYR A 65 13.52 -11.76 -3.44
C TYR A 65 12.44 -12.78 -3.07
N LEU A 66 11.90 -13.53 -4.03
CA LEU A 66 10.85 -14.52 -3.73
C LEU A 66 11.36 -15.63 -2.81
N SER A 67 12.63 -15.99 -2.91
CA SER A 67 13.26 -17.02 -2.07
C SER A 67 13.29 -16.64 -0.58
N THR A 68 13.21 -15.35 -0.22
CA THR A 68 13.17 -14.95 1.20
C THR A 68 11.90 -15.38 1.92
N PHE A 69 10.83 -15.68 1.18
CA PHE A 69 9.53 -16.06 1.73
C PHE A 69 9.35 -17.58 1.86
N GLY A 70 10.30 -18.37 1.34
CA GLY A 70 10.20 -19.82 1.27
C GLY A 70 9.17 -20.31 0.23
N GLY A 71 9.23 -21.60 -0.11
CA GLY A 71 8.37 -22.21 -1.12
C GLY A 71 9.14 -22.99 -2.18
N ASP A 72 8.44 -23.42 -3.22
CA ASP A 72 9.03 -24.13 -4.37
C ASP A 72 9.13 -23.16 -5.55
N ILE A 73 10.28 -22.47 -5.59
CA ILE A 73 10.58 -21.46 -6.60
C ILE A 73 11.71 -21.99 -7.49
N LYS A 74 11.48 -21.95 -8.80
CA LYS A 74 12.46 -22.39 -9.80
C LYS A 74 12.84 -21.24 -10.70
N ILE A 75 14.10 -21.18 -11.13
CA ILE A 75 14.57 -20.25 -12.15
C ILE A 75 15.26 -21.00 -13.27
N LEU A 76 14.80 -20.81 -14.51
CA LEU A 76 15.26 -21.58 -15.66
C LEU A 76 15.29 -20.72 -16.93
N PRO A 77 16.21 -21.01 -17.87
CA PRO A 77 16.09 -20.47 -19.23
C PRO A 77 14.90 -21.13 -19.95
N ASP A 78 14.23 -20.37 -20.81
CA ASP A 78 13.04 -20.75 -21.56
C ASP A 78 13.12 -22.11 -22.30
N ARG A 79 14.28 -22.49 -22.85
CA ARG A 79 14.50 -23.77 -23.54
C ARG A 79 14.45 -24.98 -22.62
N ASN A 80 14.62 -24.77 -21.32
CA ASN A 80 14.61 -25.83 -20.31
C ASN A 80 13.25 -25.92 -19.60
N VAL A 81 12.28 -25.09 -19.98
CA VAL A 81 10.94 -25.10 -19.39
C VAL A 81 10.12 -26.22 -20.02
N THR A 82 9.68 -27.17 -19.19
CA THR A 82 8.83 -28.29 -19.59
C THR A 82 7.35 -27.96 -19.40
N ILE A 83 6.47 -28.72 -20.05
CA ILE A 83 5.02 -28.56 -19.90
C ILE A 83 4.55 -28.80 -18.46
N ASP A 84 5.20 -29.71 -17.72
CA ASP A 84 4.91 -29.99 -16.31
C ASP A 84 5.13 -28.76 -15.42
N LEU A 85 6.18 -27.97 -15.70
CA LEU A 85 6.42 -26.72 -14.99
C LEU A 85 5.35 -25.67 -15.31
N LEU A 86 4.96 -25.56 -16.58
CA LEU A 86 3.94 -24.60 -17.03
C LEU A 86 2.56 -24.89 -16.45
N THR A 87 2.24 -26.15 -16.14
CA THR A 87 0.93 -26.56 -15.63
C THR A 87 0.83 -26.57 -14.10
N ARG A 88 1.96 -26.67 -13.37
CA ARG A 88 1.99 -26.87 -11.92
C ARG A 88 2.47 -25.67 -11.10
N TYR A 89 3.05 -24.66 -11.75
CA TYR A 89 3.61 -23.47 -11.11
C TYR A 89 2.95 -22.21 -11.66
N HIS A 90 2.83 -21.17 -10.81
CA HIS A 90 2.64 -19.82 -11.32
C HIS A 90 3.83 -19.45 -12.19
N LEU A 91 3.58 -18.78 -13.31
CA LEU A 91 4.60 -18.48 -14.30
C LEU A 91 5.04 -17.03 -14.14
N ILE A 92 6.34 -16.79 -14.06
CA ILE A 92 6.91 -15.43 -14.11
C ILE A 92 7.87 -15.37 -15.29
N VAL A 93 7.58 -14.55 -16.28
CA VAL A 93 8.38 -14.44 -17.50
C VAL A 93 9.09 -13.11 -17.52
N ILE A 94 10.42 -13.15 -17.66
CA ILE A 94 11.26 -11.96 -17.76
C ILE A 94 11.78 -11.81 -19.19
N GLY A 95 11.59 -10.62 -19.74
CA GLY A 95 12.08 -10.21 -21.05
C GLY A 95 11.05 -10.32 -22.18
N GLY A 96 11.40 -9.71 -23.31
CA GLY A 96 10.53 -9.60 -24.48
C GLY A 96 10.51 -10.86 -25.37
N PRO A 97 9.56 -10.93 -26.32
CA PRO A 97 9.29 -12.12 -27.13
C PRO A 97 10.40 -12.44 -28.14
N VAL A 98 11.29 -11.48 -28.42
CA VAL A 98 12.44 -11.69 -29.32
C VAL A 98 13.47 -12.63 -28.70
N ALA A 99 13.66 -12.56 -27.38
CA ALA A 99 14.72 -13.29 -26.68
C ALA A 99 14.20 -14.41 -25.77
N ASN A 100 12.89 -14.44 -25.49
CA ASN A 100 12.25 -15.42 -24.61
C ASN A 100 11.07 -16.12 -25.33
N LEU A 101 11.20 -17.43 -25.56
CA LEU A 101 10.23 -18.27 -26.25
C LEU A 101 8.88 -18.37 -25.52
N ILE A 102 8.88 -18.30 -24.18
CA ILE A 102 7.64 -18.28 -23.40
C ILE A 102 6.98 -16.91 -23.53
N ALA A 103 7.75 -15.82 -23.46
CA ALA A 103 7.24 -14.47 -23.72
C ALA A 103 6.63 -14.36 -25.13
N ALA A 104 7.23 -15.00 -26.14
CA ALA A 104 6.68 -15.06 -27.50
C ALA A 104 5.29 -15.73 -27.56
N ARG A 105 5.05 -16.73 -26.70
CA ARG A 105 3.72 -17.34 -26.56
C ARG A 105 2.75 -16.42 -25.83
N LEU A 106 3.16 -15.86 -24.69
CA LEU A 106 2.33 -14.92 -23.93
C LEU A 106 1.93 -13.69 -24.76
N ASN A 107 2.80 -13.22 -25.65
CA ASN A 107 2.52 -12.09 -26.56
C ASN A 107 1.28 -12.29 -27.44
N ASN A 108 0.88 -13.53 -27.72
CA ASN A 108 -0.31 -13.86 -28.51
C ASN A 108 -1.56 -14.06 -27.65
N GLU A 109 -1.39 -14.37 -26.36
CA GLU A 109 -2.48 -14.72 -25.45
C GLU A 109 -2.92 -13.55 -24.57
N PHE A 110 -1.95 -12.74 -24.12
CA PHE A 110 -2.20 -11.64 -23.19
C PHE A 110 -2.95 -10.50 -23.86
N LYS A 111 -3.96 -9.98 -23.18
CA LYS A 111 -4.84 -8.92 -23.71
C LYS A 111 -4.31 -7.52 -23.35
N ASN A 112 -3.65 -7.41 -22.20
CA ASN A 112 -3.30 -6.13 -21.61
C ASN A 112 -1.93 -5.59 -22.03
N ALA A 113 -1.02 -6.48 -22.46
CA ALA A 113 0.29 -6.12 -22.98
C ALA A 113 0.71 -7.01 -24.14
N ARG A 114 1.28 -6.41 -25.18
CA ARG A 114 1.95 -7.12 -26.28
C ARG A 114 2.94 -6.24 -27.01
N PHE A 115 3.97 -6.85 -27.58
CA PHE A 115 4.88 -6.23 -28.53
C PHE A 115 4.39 -6.47 -29.96
N GLU A 116 4.39 -5.41 -30.75
CA GLU A 116 4.06 -5.44 -32.18
C GLU A 116 5.21 -4.83 -32.98
N PHE A 117 5.42 -5.35 -34.19
CA PHE A 117 6.37 -4.81 -35.15
C PHE A 117 5.60 -4.09 -36.26
N SER A 118 5.83 -2.79 -36.42
CA SER A 118 5.26 -1.99 -37.50
C SER A 118 6.25 -0.95 -37.98
N SER A 119 6.27 -0.69 -39.29
CA SER A 119 7.15 0.32 -39.91
C SER A 119 8.63 0.17 -39.53
N GLY A 120 9.13 -1.07 -39.42
CA GLY A 120 10.53 -1.36 -39.12
C GLY A 120 10.93 -1.21 -37.66
N LYS A 121 9.98 -0.96 -36.74
CA LYS A 121 10.26 -0.78 -35.30
C LYS A 121 9.33 -1.63 -34.45
N TRP A 122 9.88 -2.15 -33.36
CA TRP A 122 9.11 -2.74 -32.28
C TRP A 122 8.51 -1.64 -31.40
N TYR A 123 7.26 -1.83 -30.98
CA TYR A 123 6.62 -1.00 -29.97
C TYR A 123 5.83 -1.87 -28.99
N LEU A 124 5.65 -1.35 -27.78
CA LEU A 124 4.80 -1.95 -26.76
C LEU A 124 3.38 -1.39 -26.91
N LYS A 125 2.38 -2.27 -26.95
CA LYS A 125 0.99 -1.90 -26.76
C LYS A 125 0.57 -2.33 -25.36
N PHE A 126 0.20 -1.37 -24.52
CA PHE A 126 -0.15 -1.58 -23.12
C PHE A 126 -1.47 -0.86 -22.78
N GLY A 127 -2.47 -1.61 -22.31
CA GLY A 127 -3.81 -1.10 -22.02
C GLY A 127 -4.41 -0.30 -23.19
N GLY A 128 -4.24 -0.79 -24.41
CA GLY A 128 -4.71 -0.16 -25.65
C GLY A 128 -3.80 0.91 -26.28
N VAL A 129 -2.82 1.45 -25.54
CA VAL A 129 -1.96 2.58 -25.98
C VAL A 129 -0.61 2.08 -26.49
N LYS A 130 -0.04 2.76 -27.50
CA LYS A 130 1.27 2.42 -28.10
C LYS A 130 2.40 3.24 -27.49
N TYR A 131 3.50 2.57 -27.13
CA TYR A 131 4.70 3.14 -26.53
C TYR A 131 5.94 2.75 -27.34
N PHE A 132 6.75 3.74 -27.69
CA PHE A 132 7.90 3.59 -28.61
C PHE A 132 9.19 4.01 -27.94
N GLY A 133 10.29 3.30 -28.22
CA GLY A 133 11.68 3.80 -28.21
C GLY A 133 12.30 4.25 -26.87
N ASP A 134 11.51 4.65 -25.89
CA ASP A 134 11.99 5.02 -24.56
C ASP A 134 12.07 3.78 -23.67
N ASP A 135 12.89 3.81 -22.62
CA ASP A 135 13.08 2.73 -21.61
C ASP A 135 11.82 2.44 -20.77
N TYR A 136 10.70 2.18 -21.43
CA TYR A 136 9.45 1.75 -20.83
C TYR A 136 9.58 0.29 -20.38
N GLY A 137 9.20 0.05 -19.13
CA GLY A 137 9.06 -1.28 -18.54
C GLY A 137 7.61 -1.52 -18.17
N PHE A 138 7.12 -2.74 -18.31
CA PHE A 138 5.80 -3.13 -17.83
C PHE A 138 5.85 -4.42 -17.02
N CYS A 139 4.80 -4.62 -16.23
CA CYS A 139 4.44 -5.88 -15.63
C CYS A 139 2.94 -6.10 -15.85
N VAL A 140 2.53 -7.31 -16.24
CA VAL A 140 1.12 -7.69 -16.35
C VAL A 140 0.90 -9.06 -15.73
N LEU A 141 -0.19 -9.19 -14.99
CA LEU A 141 -0.73 -10.40 -14.39
C LEU A 141 -2.00 -10.80 -15.13
N GLU A 142 -1.99 -11.99 -15.74
CA GLU A 142 -3.16 -12.60 -16.37
C GLU A 142 -3.23 -14.10 -15.99
N GLU A 143 -4.33 -14.77 -16.34
CA GLU A 143 -4.41 -16.23 -16.21
C GLU A 143 -3.31 -16.90 -17.02
N ASN A 144 -2.73 -17.97 -16.46
CA ASN A 144 -1.71 -18.74 -17.15
C ASN A 144 -2.35 -19.50 -18.33
N PRO A 145 -2.02 -19.19 -19.60
CA PRO A 145 -2.66 -19.84 -20.74
C PRO A 145 -2.33 -21.34 -20.86
N PHE A 146 -1.35 -21.82 -20.08
CA PHE A 146 -0.96 -23.22 -20.04
C PHE A 146 -1.62 -24.01 -18.90
N SER A 147 -2.33 -23.36 -17.97
CA SER A 147 -2.93 -24.02 -16.80
C SER A 147 -4.18 -23.32 -16.29
N ASN A 148 -5.22 -24.10 -15.99
CA ASN A 148 -6.44 -23.58 -15.38
C ASN A 148 -6.21 -23.30 -13.88
N GLY A 149 -6.50 -22.08 -13.45
CA GLY A 149 -6.44 -21.69 -12.03
C GLY A 149 -5.05 -21.26 -11.54
N LEU A 150 -4.06 -21.19 -12.42
CA LEU A 150 -2.76 -20.58 -12.13
C LEU A 150 -2.62 -19.26 -12.90
N TYR A 151 -1.67 -18.44 -12.45
CA TYR A 151 -1.44 -17.11 -13.01
C TYR A 151 -0.07 -16.99 -13.69
N ALA A 152 0.00 -16.11 -14.67
CA ALA A 152 1.22 -15.75 -15.37
C ALA A 152 1.48 -14.25 -15.22
N ILE A 153 2.70 -13.93 -14.79
CA ILE A 153 3.22 -12.58 -14.67
C ILE A 153 4.24 -12.38 -15.77
N TRP A 154 4.05 -11.36 -16.61
CA TRP A 154 4.98 -11.02 -17.66
C TRP A 154 5.60 -9.65 -17.41
N ILE A 155 6.94 -9.63 -17.28
CA ILE A 155 7.72 -8.43 -17.03
C ILE A 155 8.71 -8.23 -18.18
N ALA A 156 8.56 -7.14 -18.91
CA ALA A 156 9.44 -6.82 -20.03
C ALA A 156 9.51 -5.31 -20.27
N GLY A 157 10.55 -4.87 -20.97
CA GLY A 157 10.64 -3.52 -21.47
C GLY A 157 10.85 -3.45 -22.98
N THR A 158 10.61 -2.26 -23.53
CA THR A 158 11.05 -1.88 -24.89
C THR A 158 12.58 -1.93 -25.02
N THR A 159 13.29 -1.83 -23.90
CA THR A 159 14.75 -2.01 -23.77
C THR A 159 15.07 -2.89 -22.55
N ARG A 160 16.32 -3.35 -22.47
CA ARG A 160 16.86 -4.06 -21.30
C ARG A 160 16.77 -3.24 -20.00
N TYR A 161 16.88 -1.92 -20.09
CA TYR A 161 16.74 -1.03 -18.94
C TYR A 161 15.27 -0.91 -18.52
N GLY A 162 14.36 -0.84 -19.49
CA GLY A 162 12.92 -0.92 -19.23
C GLY A 162 12.54 -2.20 -18.46
N THR A 163 13.03 -3.37 -18.89
CA THR A 163 12.81 -4.63 -18.16
C THR A 163 13.30 -4.54 -16.71
N LYS A 164 14.54 -4.06 -16.52
CA LYS A 164 15.13 -3.88 -15.19
C LYS A 164 14.29 -2.95 -14.31
N HIS A 165 13.86 -1.81 -14.86
CA HIS A 165 13.03 -0.84 -14.14
C HIS A 165 11.69 -1.43 -13.72
N ALA A 166 11.04 -2.24 -14.56
CA ALA A 166 9.80 -2.91 -14.19
C ALA A 166 10.02 -3.94 -13.06
N VAL A 167 11.12 -4.69 -13.08
CA VAL A 167 11.45 -5.63 -12.01
C VAL A 167 11.77 -4.90 -10.70
N ASP A 168 12.60 -3.84 -10.75
CA ASP A 168 12.90 -3.02 -9.57
C ASP A 168 11.60 -2.43 -9.00
N PHE A 169 10.74 -1.87 -9.85
CA PHE A 169 9.48 -1.29 -9.44
C PHE A 169 8.51 -2.32 -8.84
N LEU A 170 8.39 -3.51 -9.43
CA LEU A 170 7.57 -4.59 -8.88
C LEU A 170 8.08 -5.01 -7.50
N ARG A 171 9.39 -5.19 -7.33
CA ARG A 171 10.01 -5.56 -6.05
C ARG A 171 9.83 -4.47 -4.99
N ASP A 172 9.99 -3.21 -5.38
CA ASP A 172 10.00 -2.09 -4.44
C ASP A 172 8.56 -1.65 -4.06
N ARG A 173 7.52 -2.10 -4.79
CA ARG A 173 6.11 -1.68 -4.59
C ARG A 173 5.13 -2.83 -4.34
N GLN A 174 5.60 -3.86 -3.64
CA GLN A 174 4.87 -5.09 -3.28
C GLN A 174 3.69 -4.90 -2.32
N GLU A 175 3.44 -3.68 -1.85
CA GLU A 175 2.30 -3.33 -0.97
C GLU A 175 1.43 -2.21 -1.58
N SER A 176 1.68 -1.84 -2.84
CA SER A 176 0.88 -0.86 -3.58
C SER A 176 -0.11 -1.58 -4.48
N HIS A 177 -1.35 -1.11 -4.61
CA HIS A 177 -2.27 -1.64 -5.62
C HIS A 177 -1.75 -1.33 -7.02
N LEU A 178 -1.19 -2.35 -7.65
CA LEU A 178 -0.63 -2.30 -8.99
C LEU A 178 -1.62 -2.88 -10.02
N GLY A 179 -2.81 -3.28 -9.55
CA GLY A 179 -3.85 -3.88 -10.36
C GLY A 179 -3.37 -5.15 -11.03
N VAL A 180 -3.90 -5.42 -12.21
CA VAL A 180 -3.45 -6.54 -13.05
C VAL A 180 -2.29 -6.13 -13.97
N GLY A 181 -1.82 -4.90 -13.92
CA GLY A 181 -0.65 -4.50 -14.68
C GLY A 181 -0.22 -3.05 -14.47
N PHE A 182 1.06 -2.76 -14.66
CA PHE A 182 1.58 -1.40 -14.65
C PHE A 182 2.60 -1.15 -15.77
N LEU A 183 2.80 0.13 -16.07
CA LEU A 183 3.82 0.64 -16.99
C LEU A 183 4.66 1.70 -16.29
N VAL A 184 5.98 1.62 -16.41
CA VAL A 184 6.95 2.56 -15.85
C VAL A 184 7.90 3.09 -16.93
N LYS A 185 8.51 4.24 -16.66
CA LYS A 185 9.70 4.75 -17.38
C LYS A 185 10.71 5.20 -16.32
N GLY A 186 11.84 4.49 -16.22
CA GLY A 186 12.68 4.58 -15.02
C GLY A 186 11.89 4.14 -13.78
N PHE A 187 11.97 4.90 -12.68
CA PHE A 187 11.18 4.64 -11.46
C PHE A 187 9.80 5.32 -11.45
N ARG A 188 9.42 6.03 -12.53
CA ARG A 188 8.14 6.74 -12.60
C ARG A 188 7.04 5.83 -13.13
N LEU A 189 5.97 5.69 -12.35
CA LEU A 189 4.73 5.06 -12.80
C LEU A 189 4.05 5.92 -13.87
N ILE A 190 3.70 5.29 -14.99
CA ILE A 190 3.06 5.93 -16.14
C ILE A 190 1.59 5.54 -16.23
N LYS A 191 1.28 4.25 -16.01
CA LYS A 191 -0.08 3.72 -16.15
C LYS A 191 -0.28 2.46 -15.30
N ILE A 192 -1.50 2.25 -14.83
CA ILE A 192 -1.97 1.00 -14.20
C ILE A 192 -3.13 0.45 -15.04
N ILE A 193 -3.28 -0.87 -15.06
CA ILE A 193 -4.43 -1.61 -15.58
C ILE A 193 -5.11 -2.24 -14.38
N VAL A 194 -6.36 -1.88 -14.17
CA VAL A 194 -7.24 -2.48 -13.17
C VAL A 194 -8.13 -3.54 -13.85
N PRO A 195 -8.47 -4.64 -13.16
CA PRO A 195 -9.29 -5.71 -13.75
C PRO A 195 -10.67 -5.18 -14.17
N GLU A 196 -11.10 -5.51 -15.40
CA GLU A 196 -12.42 -5.16 -15.89
C GLU A 196 -13.52 -5.96 -15.17
N LYS A 197 -14.15 -5.32 -14.20
CA LYS A 197 -15.59 -5.44 -13.95
C LYS A 197 -16.11 -4.05 -13.58
N VAL A 198 -16.59 -3.29 -14.57
CA VAL A 198 -17.96 -2.76 -14.64
C VAL A 198 -18.25 -2.32 -16.07
N ALA A 199 -19.34 -2.85 -16.62
CA ALA A 199 -19.90 -2.48 -17.89
C ALA A 199 -20.50 -1.06 -17.86
N ILE A 200 -20.38 -0.38 -18.99
CA ILE A 200 -20.98 0.91 -19.35
C ILE A 200 -22.42 1.03 -18.80
N VAL A 201 -22.64 2.02 -17.93
CA VAL A 201 -23.98 2.57 -17.65
C VAL A 201 -23.99 3.99 -18.20
N THR A 202 -24.77 4.17 -19.27
CA THR A 202 -25.33 5.45 -19.73
C THR A 202 -25.55 6.42 -18.58
N GLU A 203 -25.15 7.69 -18.72
CA GLU A 203 -25.38 8.79 -17.77
C GLU A 203 -26.69 8.61 -16.98
N LYS A 204 -26.59 7.95 -15.83
CA LYS A 204 -27.58 8.06 -14.77
C LYS A 204 -27.18 9.29 -13.99
N SER A 205 -28.18 10.10 -13.63
CA SER A 205 -28.07 11.15 -12.62
C SER A 205 -27.13 10.67 -11.51
N LYS A 206 -26.09 11.46 -11.18
CA LYS A 206 -25.17 11.16 -10.06
C LYS A 206 -26.02 10.81 -8.82
N GLU A 207 -26.05 9.54 -8.44
CA GLU A 207 -26.75 9.11 -7.21
C GLU A 207 -25.97 9.70 -6.03
N ILE A 208 -26.63 10.27 -5.02
CA ILE A 208 -25.94 10.75 -3.81
C ILE A 208 -26.19 9.77 -2.66
N ASN A 209 -25.12 9.24 -2.08
CA ASN A 209 -25.18 8.34 -0.93
C ASN A 209 -24.48 8.94 0.29
N PHE A 210 -25.09 8.72 1.46
CA PHE A 210 -24.56 9.18 2.74
C PHE A 210 -23.87 8.04 3.48
N VAL A 211 -22.62 8.26 3.91
CA VAL A 211 -21.85 7.30 4.71
C VAL A 211 -21.80 7.79 6.15
N MET A 212 -22.48 7.08 7.04
CA MET A 212 -22.40 7.31 8.48
C MET A 212 -21.16 6.58 9.01
N ILE A 213 -20.25 7.29 9.65
CA ILE A 213 -18.94 6.76 10.08
C ILE A 213 -19.02 5.59 11.09
N ASN A 214 -20.19 5.31 11.69
CA ASN A 214 -20.37 4.23 12.67
C ASN A 214 -21.30 3.09 12.23
N ASN A 215 -21.86 3.16 11.02
CA ASN A 215 -22.73 2.12 10.48
C ASN A 215 -22.72 2.17 8.95
N PRO A 216 -21.56 1.92 8.31
CA PRO A 216 -21.49 1.91 6.86
C PRO A 216 -22.23 0.68 6.34
N ASP A 217 -23.25 0.90 5.51
CA ASP A 217 -23.88 -0.21 4.78
C ASP A 217 -22.89 -0.71 3.70
N PRO A 218 -22.44 -1.97 3.76
CA PRO A 218 -21.47 -2.52 2.80
C PRO A 218 -21.98 -2.48 1.35
N GLN A 219 -23.30 -2.46 1.13
CA GLN A 219 -23.89 -2.38 -0.21
C GLN A 219 -23.81 -0.97 -0.80
N ILE A 220 -23.72 0.06 0.04
CA ILE A 220 -23.59 1.46 -0.37
C ILE A 220 -22.16 1.75 -0.85
N LEU A 221 -21.18 1.10 -0.22
CA LEU A 221 -19.75 1.17 -0.56
C LEU A 221 -19.37 0.38 -1.82
N ALA A 222 -20.32 -0.09 -2.64
CA ALA A 222 -20.04 -0.93 -3.81
C ALA A 222 -20.60 -0.38 -5.14
N ARG A 223 -21.12 0.86 -5.17
CA ARG A 223 -21.71 1.45 -6.40
C ARG A 223 -20.78 2.42 -7.13
N GLU A 224 -20.64 2.21 -8.43
CA GLU A 224 -20.01 3.14 -9.36
C GLU A 224 -20.99 4.27 -9.77
N ASN A 225 -20.49 5.48 -10.00
CA ASN A 225 -21.25 6.70 -10.38
C ASN A 225 -22.09 7.39 -9.28
N VAL A 226 -21.65 7.29 -8.03
CA VAL A 226 -22.33 7.91 -6.87
C VAL A 226 -21.46 9.00 -6.21
N THR A 227 -22.02 10.18 -5.99
CA THR A 227 -21.45 11.21 -5.11
C THR A 227 -21.64 10.78 -3.65
N LYS A 228 -20.55 10.60 -2.91
CA LYS A 228 -20.61 10.15 -1.51
C LYS A 228 -20.39 11.33 -0.57
N CYS A 229 -21.24 11.45 0.45
CA CYS A 229 -21.11 12.44 1.51
C CYS A 229 -20.96 11.75 2.86
N TRP A 230 -19.92 12.10 3.61
CA TRP A 230 -19.73 11.61 4.97
C TRP A 230 -20.63 12.40 5.92
N ILE A 231 -21.41 11.68 6.74
CA ILE A 231 -22.14 12.28 7.85
C ILE A 231 -21.45 11.82 9.13
N ILE A 232 -20.91 12.80 9.86
CA ILE A 232 -20.28 12.58 11.16
C ILE A 232 -21.20 13.19 12.22
N PRO A 233 -21.90 12.35 13.02
CA PRO A 233 -22.71 12.86 14.10
C PRO A 233 -21.89 13.71 15.07
N THR A 234 -22.46 14.83 15.50
CA THR A 234 -21.82 15.79 16.40
C THR A 234 -21.56 15.23 17.79
N ASN A 235 -22.17 14.10 18.15
CA ASN A 235 -22.01 13.44 19.44
C ASN A 235 -20.96 12.30 19.42
N LEU A 236 -20.21 12.11 18.33
CA LEU A 236 -19.15 11.11 18.26
C LEU A 236 -17.82 11.64 18.80
N THR A 237 -17.05 10.76 19.43
CA THR A 237 -15.68 10.99 19.89
C THR A 237 -14.87 9.72 19.73
N GLY A 238 -13.58 9.85 19.42
CA GLY A 238 -12.65 8.73 19.28
C GLY A 238 -12.44 8.33 17.82
N TRP A 239 -11.68 7.24 17.65
CA TRP A 239 -11.41 6.68 16.33
C TRP A 239 -12.63 5.97 15.79
N ASN A 240 -12.88 6.16 14.50
CA ASN A 240 -13.88 5.41 13.78
C ASN A 240 -13.26 4.85 12.49
N ILE A 241 -13.48 3.56 12.27
CA ILE A 241 -12.97 2.81 11.12
C ILE A 241 -13.96 2.95 9.98
N ILE A 242 -13.44 3.16 8.79
CA ILE A 242 -14.22 2.99 7.57
C ILE A 242 -14.30 1.49 7.31
N GLU A 243 -15.46 0.86 7.56
CA GLU A 243 -15.66 -0.58 7.32
C GLU A 243 -15.51 -0.92 5.83
N SER A 244 -14.80 -2.01 5.52
CA SER A 244 -14.58 -2.49 4.14
C SER A 244 -14.13 -1.39 3.16
N PRO A 245 -12.99 -0.71 3.40
CA PRO A 245 -12.46 0.26 2.47
C PRO A 245 -11.99 -0.48 1.21
N ASN A 246 -12.88 -0.67 0.24
CA ASN A 246 -12.47 -1.14 -1.07
C ASN A 246 -11.59 -0.05 -1.70
N LEU A 247 -10.55 -0.47 -2.39
CA LEU A 247 -9.44 0.38 -2.86
C LEU A 247 -9.85 1.34 -3.97
N THR A 248 -10.97 1.04 -4.64
CA THR A 248 -11.68 1.94 -5.56
C THR A 248 -12.69 2.86 -4.86
N TYR A 249 -12.98 2.64 -3.57
CA TYR A 249 -13.97 3.38 -2.80
C TYR A 249 -13.31 4.29 -1.80
N LEU A 250 -12.83 5.44 -2.29
CA LEU A 250 -12.36 6.59 -1.53
C LEU A 250 -12.21 6.35 0.00
N PRO A 251 -11.13 5.66 0.45
CA PRO A 251 -10.36 6.22 1.54
C PRO A 251 -9.98 7.63 1.07
N PHE A 252 -9.93 8.68 1.90
CA PHE A 252 -9.59 10.02 1.39
C PHE A 252 -8.33 9.94 0.49
N ALA A 253 -8.57 10.01 -0.84
CA ALA A 253 -7.71 9.61 -1.95
C ALA A 253 -6.80 8.37 -1.82
N GLY A 254 -7.32 7.24 -1.35
CA GLY A 254 -6.53 5.99 -1.32
C GLY A 254 -5.46 5.95 -0.23
N MET A 255 -5.45 6.92 0.69
CA MET A 255 -4.37 7.09 1.69
C MET A 255 -4.80 6.88 3.14
N TYR A 256 -6.08 7.04 3.49
CA TYR A 256 -6.58 7.04 4.87
C TYR A 256 -7.83 6.18 5.05
N ASN A 257 -7.83 5.26 6.01
CA ASN A 257 -8.95 4.34 6.29
C ASN A 257 -9.55 4.49 7.71
N ALA A 258 -9.13 5.51 8.45
CA ALA A 258 -9.64 5.82 9.78
C ALA A 258 -9.81 7.34 9.98
N VAL A 259 -10.80 7.73 10.79
CA VAL A 259 -11.06 9.12 11.16
C VAL A 259 -11.08 9.25 12.69
N LEU A 260 -10.21 10.09 13.27
CA LEU A 260 -10.30 10.48 14.67
C LEU A 260 -11.24 11.67 14.80
N VAL A 261 -12.29 11.54 15.59
CA VAL A 261 -13.16 12.66 15.98
C VAL A 261 -12.77 13.15 17.36
N ILE A 262 -12.23 14.36 17.45
CA ILE A 262 -11.52 14.84 18.65
C ILE A 262 -12.49 15.39 19.69
N ARG A 263 -13.55 16.08 19.25
CA ARG A 263 -14.59 16.60 20.14
C ARG A 263 -15.97 16.42 19.51
N GLY A 264 -16.78 15.60 20.16
CA GLY A 264 -18.23 15.59 20.00
C GLY A 264 -18.80 16.75 20.81
N ILE A 265 -19.49 17.68 20.15
CA ILE A 265 -20.15 18.78 20.82
C ILE A 265 -21.57 18.30 21.17
N GLN A 266 -21.82 18.01 22.45
CA GLN A 266 -23.18 17.77 22.94
C GLN A 266 -23.96 19.09 22.96
N ILE A 267 -24.56 19.47 21.83
CA ILE A 267 -25.42 20.66 21.76
C ILE A 267 -26.87 20.22 21.69
N LYS A 268 -27.71 20.84 22.54
CA LYS A 268 -29.17 20.66 22.51
C LYS A 268 -29.82 21.35 21.30
N GLU A 269 -29.17 22.36 20.73
CA GLU A 269 -29.57 23.10 19.54
C GLU A 269 -28.34 23.36 18.67
N VAL A 270 -28.34 22.89 17.41
CA VAL A 270 -27.12 22.91 16.59
C VAL A 270 -26.95 24.28 15.91
N PRO A 271 -25.88 25.04 16.19
CA PRO A 271 -25.63 26.35 15.56
C PRO A 271 -25.42 26.22 14.05
N GLU A 272 -25.79 27.24 13.27
CA GLU A 272 -25.74 27.23 11.80
C GLU A 272 -24.33 27.12 11.18
N ASN A 273 -23.26 27.26 11.97
CA ASN A 273 -21.87 27.19 11.51
C ASN A 273 -21.00 26.24 12.35
N LEU A 274 -21.60 25.14 12.83
CA LEU A 274 -20.85 24.17 13.62
C LEU A 274 -19.80 23.47 12.76
N SER A 275 -18.57 23.37 13.27
CA SER A 275 -17.54 22.48 12.71
C SER A 275 -17.08 21.51 13.78
N ILE A 276 -16.68 20.32 13.33
CA ILE A 276 -16.03 19.32 14.17
C ILE A 276 -14.57 19.21 13.78
N GLU A 277 -13.71 18.95 14.78
CA GLU A 277 -12.31 18.67 14.54
C GLU A 277 -12.12 17.18 14.32
N VAL A 278 -11.61 16.84 13.14
CA VAL A 278 -11.30 15.46 12.76
C VAL A 278 -9.86 15.34 12.31
N GLY A 279 -9.24 14.18 12.56
CA GLY A 279 -7.97 13.81 11.98
C GLY A 279 -8.13 12.61 11.05
N LEU A 280 -7.39 12.56 9.95
CA LEU A 280 -7.36 11.41 9.05
C LEU A 280 -6.15 10.52 9.35
N GLY A 281 -6.40 9.21 9.45
CA GLY A 281 -5.39 8.24 9.85
C GLY A 281 -5.53 6.90 9.15
N VAL A 282 -4.67 5.98 9.58
CA VAL A 282 -4.56 4.63 9.04
C VAL A 282 -4.57 3.64 10.20
N TYR A 283 -5.38 2.59 10.12
CA TYR A 283 -5.29 1.44 11.01
C TYR A 283 -4.35 0.38 10.43
N SER A 284 -3.81 -0.44 11.31
CA SER A 284 -2.91 -1.52 10.94
C SER A 284 -3.63 -2.74 10.39
N VAL A 285 -3.18 -3.22 9.23
CA VAL A 285 -3.68 -4.46 8.61
C VAL A 285 -3.28 -5.70 9.44
N CYS A 286 -2.19 -5.60 10.20
CA CYS A 286 -1.72 -6.65 11.10
C CYS A 286 -1.88 -6.22 12.56
N ASN A 287 -2.48 -7.07 13.39
CA ASN A 287 -2.65 -6.82 14.83
C ASN A 287 -1.30 -6.50 15.50
N GLY A 288 -1.14 -5.27 15.98
CA GLY A 288 0.06 -4.81 16.68
C GLY A 288 1.30 -4.51 15.83
N SER A 289 1.22 -4.47 14.50
CA SER A 289 2.36 -4.10 13.64
C SER A 289 1.94 -3.38 12.38
N PHE A 290 2.36 -2.13 12.23
CA PHE A 290 2.11 -1.28 11.07
C PHE A 290 3.39 -1.08 10.26
N CYS A 291 3.46 -1.68 9.08
CA CYS A 291 4.51 -1.39 8.12
C CYS A 291 4.11 -0.17 7.29
N VAL A 292 5.00 0.83 7.16
CA VAL A 292 4.84 1.99 6.29
C VAL A 292 5.99 2.04 5.32
N TYR A 293 5.69 1.76 4.07
CA TYR A 293 6.59 2.09 2.97
C TYR A 293 6.39 3.55 2.54
N LYS A 294 7.45 4.35 2.45
CA LYS A 294 7.39 5.71 1.89
C LYS A 294 7.94 5.72 0.45
N PRO A 295 7.08 5.79 -0.58
CA PRO A 295 7.50 5.55 -1.98
C PRO A 295 8.40 6.60 -2.63
N LEU A 296 8.70 7.71 -1.93
CA LEU A 296 9.43 8.87 -2.47
C LEU A 296 10.82 9.06 -1.86
N GLN A 297 11.17 8.38 -0.76
CA GLN A 297 12.43 8.57 -0.04
C GLN A 297 13.26 7.29 0.15
N ASN A 298 12.79 6.12 -0.33
CA ASN A 298 13.42 4.81 -0.08
C ASN A 298 13.61 4.45 1.41
N ASP A 299 12.90 5.15 2.31
CA ASP A 299 12.86 4.80 3.73
C ASP A 299 11.78 3.73 3.97
N GLN A 300 12.22 2.55 4.37
CA GLN A 300 11.34 1.51 4.93
C GLN A 300 11.19 1.79 6.41
N PHE A 301 9.96 2.04 6.85
CA PHE A 301 9.64 2.29 8.25
C PHE A 301 8.63 1.26 8.75
N THR A 302 8.95 0.57 9.84
CA THR A 302 8.02 -0.35 10.51
C THR A 302 7.77 0.12 11.92
N LEU A 303 6.51 0.38 12.26
CA LEU A 303 6.06 0.59 13.62
C LEU A 303 5.50 -0.71 14.19
N LYS A 304 6.12 -1.23 15.24
CA LYS A 304 5.59 -2.38 15.99
C LYS A 304 5.13 -1.94 17.36
N TYR A 305 4.05 -2.55 17.84
CA TYR A 305 3.61 -2.43 19.21
C TYR A 305 3.71 -3.77 19.92
N ASP A 306 4.46 -3.81 21.01
CA ASP A 306 4.52 -4.95 21.90
C ASP A 306 3.53 -4.75 23.05
N ASN A 307 2.43 -5.48 23.01
CA ASN A 307 1.38 -5.39 24.03
C ASN A 307 1.85 -5.91 25.41
N SER A 308 2.85 -6.81 25.44
CA SER A 308 3.35 -7.38 26.70
C SER A 308 4.20 -6.37 27.48
N THR A 309 5.03 -5.60 26.76
CA THR A 309 5.93 -4.59 27.35
C THR A 309 5.40 -3.17 27.20
N LYS A 310 4.20 -3.00 26.60
CA LYS A 310 3.59 -1.71 26.25
C LYS A 310 4.58 -0.78 25.53
N THR A 311 5.25 -1.30 24.51
CA THR A 311 6.37 -0.62 23.86
C THR A 311 6.11 -0.43 22.38
N PHE A 312 6.26 0.82 21.91
CA PHE A 312 6.37 1.13 20.48
C PHE A 312 7.82 0.95 20.03
N ARG A 313 8.02 0.29 18.89
CA ARG A 313 9.33 0.19 18.22
C ARG A 313 9.23 0.76 16.82
N PHE A 314 10.02 1.78 16.57
CA PHE A 314 10.20 2.42 15.28
C PHE A 314 11.43 1.80 14.66
N ILE A 315 11.26 1.03 13.58
CA ILE A 315 12.33 0.29 12.90
C ILE A 315 12.48 0.87 11.50
N ALA A 316 13.69 1.28 11.12
CA ALA A 316 14.00 1.73 9.78
C ALA A 316 15.01 0.80 9.10
N GLY A 317 14.73 0.42 7.84
CA GLY A 317 15.56 -0.47 7.04
C GLY A 317 14.88 -1.80 6.69
N PRO A 318 15.65 -2.79 6.19
CA PRO A 318 17.12 -2.80 6.15
C PRO A 318 17.73 -1.93 5.05
N TYR A 319 18.78 -1.18 5.37
CA TYR A 319 19.56 -0.35 4.44
C TYR A 319 20.91 -0.97 4.13
N PHE A 320 21.31 -0.99 2.86
CA PHE A 320 22.66 -1.38 2.48
C PHE A 320 23.63 -0.21 2.65
N ILE A 321 24.66 -0.41 3.46
CA ILE A 321 25.72 0.57 3.72
C ILE A 321 27.03 -0.02 3.19
N PRO A 322 27.66 0.59 2.17
CA PRO A 322 28.97 0.16 1.68
C PRO A 322 30.09 0.42 2.71
N VAL A 323 31.13 -0.41 2.66
CA VAL A 323 32.34 -0.15 3.45
C VAL A 323 32.97 1.17 3.00
N ASN A 324 33.40 1.96 3.96
CA ASN A 324 33.95 3.31 3.81
C ASN A 324 32.98 4.42 3.40
N GLU A 325 31.69 4.13 3.22
CA GLU A 325 30.68 5.15 2.96
C GLU A 325 29.94 5.56 4.25
N GLN A 326 29.55 6.83 4.31
CA GLN A 326 28.73 7.38 5.39
C GLN A 326 27.25 7.25 5.02
N PHE A 327 26.45 6.81 5.98
CA PHE A 327 25.01 6.70 5.88
C PHE A 327 24.34 7.53 6.97
N GLY A 328 23.37 8.38 6.61
CA GLY A 328 22.60 9.17 7.58
C GLY A 328 21.59 8.29 8.31
N VAL A 329 21.63 8.29 9.65
CA VAL A 329 20.69 7.53 10.46
C VAL A 329 19.27 8.10 10.27
N PRO A 330 18.26 7.25 10.00
CA PRO A 330 16.88 7.69 9.84
C PRO A 330 16.39 8.50 11.04
N TRP A 331 15.44 9.40 10.79
CA TRP A 331 14.83 10.32 11.79
C TRP A 331 15.77 11.39 12.37
N THR A 332 17.07 11.32 12.13
CA THR A 332 18.03 12.33 12.65
C THR A 332 18.28 13.50 11.68
N GLN A 333 17.61 13.50 10.52
CA GLN A 333 17.78 14.50 9.45
C GLN A 333 19.22 14.65 8.94
N GLY A 334 20.06 13.62 9.11
CA GLY A 334 21.47 13.63 8.71
C GLY A 334 22.44 14.05 9.82
N ASN A 335 21.95 14.44 10.99
CA ASN A 335 22.77 14.89 12.11
C ASN A 335 23.56 13.75 12.77
N VAL A 336 23.12 12.50 12.56
CA VAL A 336 23.86 11.30 12.96
C VAL A 336 24.15 10.47 11.72
N THR A 337 25.40 10.04 11.59
CA THR A 337 25.86 9.19 10.49
C THR A 337 26.56 7.94 11.02
N VAL A 338 26.46 6.86 10.26
CA VAL A 338 27.18 5.60 10.49
C VAL A 338 28.07 5.33 9.29
N LYS A 339 29.32 4.94 9.56
CA LYS A 339 30.28 4.47 8.58
C LYS A 339 30.78 3.09 8.98
N ILE A 340 30.85 2.17 8.02
CA ILE A 340 31.47 0.87 8.23
C ILE A 340 32.94 0.98 7.84
N ASP A 341 33.85 0.77 8.79
CA ASP A 341 35.28 0.79 8.52
C ASP A 341 35.77 -0.62 8.14
N GLU A 342 35.29 -1.67 8.82
CA GLU A 342 35.69 -3.05 8.54
C GLU A 342 34.57 -4.05 8.84
N ILE A 343 34.55 -5.16 8.10
CA ILE A 343 33.59 -6.26 8.29
C ILE A 343 34.39 -7.53 8.56
N TYR A 344 34.22 -8.10 9.75
CA TYR A 344 34.93 -9.30 10.20
C TYR A 344 34.17 -10.59 9.86
N SER A 345 32.83 -10.55 9.88
CA SER A 345 31.97 -11.70 9.58
C SER A 345 30.61 -11.26 9.04
N ASN A 346 29.72 -12.21 8.74
CA ASN A 346 28.35 -11.93 8.26
C ASN A 346 27.52 -11.09 9.25
N TYR A 347 27.89 -11.07 10.54
CA TYR A 347 27.18 -10.35 11.59
C TYR A 347 28.11 -9.47 12.44
N THR A 348 29.40 -9.38 12.09
CA THR A 348 30.36 -8.62 12.90
C THR A 348 31.05 -7.55 12.06
N ALA A 349 30.95 -6.30 12.50
CA ALA A 349 31.55 -5.16 11.82
C ALA A 349 32.11 -4.14 12.83
N PHE A 350 33.17 -3.44 12.42
CA PHE A 350 33.64 -2.23 13.08
C PHE A 350 32.98 -1.02 12.41
N ILE A 351 32.23 -0.27 13.20
CA ILE A 351 31.50 0.90 12.74
C ILE A 351 31.95 2.14 13.50
N LYS A 352 31.82 3.28 12.83
CA LYS A 352 32.01 4.61 13.40
C LYS A 352 30.72 5.38 13.28
N VAL A 353 30.28 5.94 14.39
CA VAL A 353 29.07 6.75 14.47
C VAL A 353 29.46 8.17 14.81
N CYS A 354 29.07 9.12 13.96
CA CYS A 354 29.35 10.53 14.15
C CYS A 354 28.03 11.29 14.34
N ALA A 355 27.90 12.02 15.45
CA ALA A 355 26.84 12.98 15.69
C ALA A 355 27.43 14.39 15.56
N GLU A 356 26.79 15.32 14.85
CA GLU A 356 27.34 16.66 14.51
C GLU A 356 27.99 17.41 15.67
N SER A 357 27.49 17.23 16.90
CA SER A 357 27.93 17.96 18.09
C SER A 357 28.93 17.19 18.98
N LYS A 358 29.29 15.93 18.66
CA LYS A 358 30.05 15.05 19.57
C LYS A 358 31.17 14.25 18.86
N HIS A 359 32.09 13.72 19.67
CA HIS A 359 33.15 12.83 19.18
C HIS A 359 32.58 11.58 18.53
N ALA A 360 33.25 11.11 17.47
CA ALA A 360 32.91 9.85 16.83
C ALA A 360 33.00 8.69 17.83
N VAL A 361 31.93 7.91 17.94
CA VAL A 361 31.91 6.67 18.71
C VAL A 361 32.33 5.55 17.80
N GLU A 362 33.45 4.92 18.13
CA GLU A 362 33.93 3.73 17.42
C GLU A 362 33.49 2.48 18.19
N MET A 363 32.87 1.52 17.50
CA MET A 363 32.42 0.29 18.16
C MET A 363 32.47 -0.92 17.23
N VAL A 364 32.72 -2.08 17.83
CA VAL A 364 32.51 -3.37 17.17
C VAL A 364 31.11 -3.85 17.52
N ILE A 365 30.31 -4.13 16.51
CA ILE A 365 28.98 -4.71 16.66
C ILE A 365 29.03 -6.19 16.29
N ASN A 366 28.27 -7.02 17.01
CA ASN A 366 28.07 -8.44 16.71
C ASN A 366 26.57 -8.74 16.70
N GLY A 367 25.96 -8.70 15.52
CA GLY A 367 24.52 -8.77 15.30
C GLY A 367 23.84 -7.43 15.58
N SER A 368 24.07 -6.82 16.75
CA SER A 368 23.55 -5.49 17.07
C SER A 368 24.44 -4.74 18.06
N GLY A 369 24.23 -3.42 18.15
CA GLY A 369 24.78 -2.56 19.19
C GLY A 369 23.90 -1.34 19.42
N ASP A 370 24.00 -0.76 20.60
CA ASP A 370 23.26 0.46 20.96
C ASP A 370 24.19 1.65 20.86
N ILE A 371 23.68 2.74 20.28
CA ILE A 371 24.32 4.03 20.25
C ILE A 371 23.45 5.03 21.00
N SER A 372 24.07 5.82 21.87
CA SER A 372 23.38 6.90 22.58
C SER A 372 24.02 8.22 22.18
N PHE A 373 23.18 9.18 21.78
CA PHE A 373 23.62 10.52 21.42
C PHE A 373 22.62 11.54 21.97
N ASP A 374 23.04 12.79 21.99
CA ASP A 374 22.19 13.93 22.33
C ASP A 374 22.70 15.07 21.44
N ILE A 375 21.87 15.38 20.46
CA ILE A 375 22.03 16.40 19.42
C ILE A 375 21.00 17.53 19.59
N GLY A 376 20.05 17.35 20.49
CA GLY A 376 19.06 18.31 20.91
C GLY A 376 19.57 19.35 21.92
N GLY A 377 18.63 20.15 22.43
CA GLY A 377 18.87 21.17 23.43
C GLY A 377 18.46 20.76 24.86
N ASP A 378 17.79 19.62 25.04
CA ASP A 378 17.32 19.17 26.35
C ASP A 378 18.38 18.42 27.18
N GLY A 379 19.47 17.97 26.55
CA GLY A 379 20.59 17.26 27.20
C GLY A 379 20.29 15.80 27.55
N SER A 380 19.17 15.24 27.10
CA SER A 380 18.75 13.86 27.33
C SER A 380 19.24 12.96 26.22
N LEU A 381 19.87 11.84 26.56
CA LEU A 381 20.38 10.90 25.56
C LEU A 381 19.24 10.12 24.88
N THR A 382 19.19 10.20 23.55
CA THR A 382 18.43 9.26 22.71
C THR A 382 19.28 8.05 22.38
N THR A 383 18.72 6.85 22.60
CA THR A 383 19.37 5.59 22.26
C THR A 383 18.75 4.97 21.01
N ILE A 384 19.57 4.73 19.98
CA ILE A 384 19.20 3.98 18.79
C ILE A 384 19.93 2.65 18.80
N LYS A 385 19.20 1.58 18.59
CA LYS A 385 19.76 0.26 18.34
C LYS A 385 20.07 0.08 16.87
N ILE A 386 21.31 -0.25 16.55
CA ILE A 386 21.79 -0.59 15.20
C ILE A 386 21.89 -2.12 15.12
N SER A 387 21.15 -2.73 14.20
CA SER A 387 21.15 -4.18 13.98
C SER A 387 21.67 -4.51 12.59
N MET A 388 22.68 -5.36 12.53
CA MET A 388 23.27 -5.88 11.31
C MET A 388 22.52 -7.15 10.91
N VAL A 389 21.72 -7.04 9.85
CA VAL A 389 20.91 -8.17 9.35
C VAL A 389 21.80 -9.19 8.63
N ARG A 390 22.74 -8.70 7.82
CA ARG A 390 23.75 -9.51 7.12
C ARG A 390 24.84 -8.61 6.55
N ALA A 391 26.00 -9.17 6.21
CA ALA A 391 27.01 -8.46 5.45
C ALA A 391 27.79 -9.32 4.46
N THR A 392 28.43 -8.62 3.53
CA THR A 392 29.42 -9.16 2.61
C THR A 392 30.78 -8.54 2.93
N PRO A 393 31.77 -9.33 3.37
CA PRO A 393 33.10 -8.81 3.72
C PRO A 393 33.69 -7.95 2.59
N LYS A 394 34.30 -6.81 2.95
CA LYS A 394 34.89 -5.81 2.05
C LYS A 394 33.92 -5.06 1.13
N VAL A 395 32.63 -5.39 1.11
CA VAL A 395 31.64 -4.73 0.24
C VAL A 395 30.73 -3.83 1.06
N GLY A 396 30.04 -4.37 2.06
CA GLY A 396 29.07 -3.61 2.86
C GLY A 396 28.15 -4.52 3.67
N GLY A 397 27.24 -3.91 4.43
CA GLY A 397 26.28 -4.63 5.26
C GLY A 397 24.87 -4.05 5.19
N TRP A 398 23.88 -4.86 5.54
CA TRP A 398 22.48 -4.48 5.65
C TRP A 398 22.16 -4.19 7.11
N PHE A 399 21.63 -2.99 7.37
CA PHE A 399 21.44 -2.46 8.71
C PHE A 399 20.02 -1.98 8.95
N GLU A 400 19.51 -2.27 10.14
CA GLU A 400 18.27 -1.74 10.68
C GLU A 400 18.58 -0.82 11.85
N PHE A 401 17.82 0.28 11.95
CA PHE A 401 17.89 1.23 13.04
C PHE A 401 16.59 1.15 13.83
N THR A 402 16.66 1.06 15.16
CA THR A 402 15.47 0.93 16.01
C THR A 402 15.50 1.92 17.15
N VAL A 403 14.40 2.64 17.36
CA VAL A 403 14.14 3.39 18.60
C VAL A 403 12.89 2.85 19.29
N GLU A 404 12.91 2.83 20.63
CA GLU A 404 11.85 2.27 21.46
C GLU A 404 11.24 3.32 22.38
N PHE A 405 9.91 3.33 22.49
CA PHE A 405 9.16 4.14 23.45
C PHE A 405 8.33 3.22 24.34
N ARG A 406 8.66 3.17 25.63
CA ARG A 406 8.14 2.16 26.56
C ARG A 406 7.00 2.70 27.43
N ASN A 407 6.25 1.78 28.03
CA ASN A 407 5.19 2.04 29.02
C ASN A 407 4.05 2.95 28.55
N THR A 408 3.69 2.91 27.27
CA THR A 408 2.58 3.70 26.75
C THR A 408 1.76 2.94 25.71
N THR A 409 0.48 3.29 25.58
CA THR A 409 -0.42 2.84 24.52
C THR A 409 -0.71 3.96 23.52
N ILE A 410 -0.28 5.19 23.81
CA ILE A 410 -0.45 6.37 22.96
C ILE A 410 0.88 7.13 22.89
N LEU A 411 1.32 7.52 21.70
CA LEU A 411 2.55 8.27 21.51
C LEU A 411 2.31 9.46 20.57
N ASN A 412 2.55 10.67 21.07
CA ASN A 412 2.50 11.89 20.27
C ASN A 412 3.83 12.07 19.53
N LEU A 413 3.81 11.95 18.20
CA LEU A 413 5.01 12.03 17.35
C LEU A 413 5.45 13.47 17.05
N THR A 414 4.64 14.45 17.42
CA THR A 414 4.95 15.88 17.27
C THR A 414 5.49 16.52 18.55
N ASP A 415 5.33 15.85 19.68
CA ASP A 415 5.76 16.38 20.97
C ASP A 415 7.18 15.94 21.28
N LYS A 416 8.13 16.86 21.16
CA LYS A 416 9.55 16.62 21.46
C LYS A 416 9.80 16.20 22.90
N THR A 417 8.92 16.57 23.84
CA THR A 417 9.05 16.09 25.23
C THR A 417 8.70 14.61 25.39
N VAL A 418 8.00 14.05 24.40
CA VAL A 418 7.57 12.64 24.37
C VAL A 418 8.54 11.80 23.54
N ILE A 419 8.91 12.26 22.33
CA ILE A 419 9.77 11.49 21.42
C ILE A 419 11.26 11.81 21.52
N GLY A 420 11.63 12.83 22.30
CA GLY A 420 12.98 13.39 22.30
C GLY A 420 13.13 14.46 21.22
N ASP A 421 13.96 15.46 21.50
CA ASP A 421 14.26 16.54 20.56
C ASP A 421 15.32 16.16 19.50
N ASP A 422 15.99 15.03 19.72
CA ASP A 422 16.94 14.37 18.81
C ASP A 422 16.30 13.73 17.56
N LEU A 423 14.99 13.47 17.60
CA LEU A 423 14.30 12.70 16.56
C LEU A 423 13.26 13.53 15.82
N ASN A 424 13.16 13.32 14.50
CA ASN A 424 12.08 13.84 13.67
C ASN A 424 11.18 12.70 13.16
N LEU A 425 10.16 12.38 13.96
CA LEU A 425 9.12 11.40 13.61
C LEU A 425 7.87 12.04 13.00
N THR A 426 7.78 13.38 12.95
CA THR A 426 6.61 14.11 12.42
C THR A 426 6.31 13.79 10.95
N LEU A 427 7.32 13.37 10.20
CA LEU A 427 7.20 12.93 8.80
C LEU A 427 6.43 11.61 8.64
N TYR A 428 6.21 10.86 9.73
CA TYR A 428 5.59 9.53 9.73
C TYR A 428 4.17 9.55 10.29
N GLY A 429 3.77 10.60 11.00
CA GLY A 429 2.45 10.81 11.54
C GLY A 429 2.43 11.87 12.64
N THR A 430 1.24 12.14 13.15
CA THR A 430 0.99 13.12 14.22
C THR A 430 0.97 12.43 15.60
N TYR A 431 0.21 11.35 15.72
CA TYR A 431 0.22 10.49 16.91
C TYR A 431 -0.07 9.04 16.51
N VAL A 432 0.28 8.12 17.40
CA VAL A 432 -0.03 6.69 17.26
C VAL A 432 -0.70 6.18 18.53
N GLU A 433 -1.63 5.25 18.36
CA GLU A 433 -2.39 4.67 19.44
C GLU A 433 -2.53 3.17 19.21
N PHE A 434 -2.37 2.38 20.27
CA PHE A 434 -2.71 0.98 20.26
C PHE A 434 -3.95 0.77 21.12
N ASP A 435 -5.05 0.38 20.49
CA ASP A 435 -6.33 0.13 21.14
C ASP A 435 -6.98 -1.12 20.58
N ASN A 436 -7.57 -1.93 21.46
CA ASN A 436 -8.31 -3.16 21.13
C ASN A 436 -7.56 -4.11 20.16
N GLY A 437 -6.26 -4.30 20.39
CA GLY A 437 -5.44 -5.21 19.57
C GLY A 437 -4.96 -4.62 18.24
N THR A 438 -5.37 -3.38 17.94
CA THR A 438 -5.11 -2.71 16.66
C THR A 438 -4.26 -1.46 16.88
N LEU A 439 -3.34 -1.23 15.95
CA LEU A 439 -2.47 -0.06 15.93
C LEU A 439 -3.05 0.99 14.96
N TRP A 440 -3.04 2.24 15.39
CA TRP A 440 -3.65 3.38 14.71
C TRP A 440 -2.62 4.48 14.56
N ILE A 441 -2.57 5.12 13.40
CA ILE A 441 -1.67 6.25 13.14
C ILE A 441 -2.47 7.40 12.55
N LEU A 442 -2.44 8.56 13.22
CA LEU A 442 -2.91 9.80 12.61
C LEU A 442 -1.86 10.35 11.66
N LYS A 443 -2.27 10.71 10.44
CA LYS A 443 -1.37 11.18 9.38
C LYS A 443 -1.55 12.65 9.04
N THR A 444 -2.65 13.27 9.46
CA THR A 444 -2.93 14.69 9.20
C THR A 444 -2.89 15.49 10.49
N SER A 445 -2.83 16.80 10.35
CA SER A 445 -3.28 17.74 11.38
C SER A 445 -4.80 17.64 11.57
N ASN A 446 -5.32 18.33 12.58
CA ASN A 446 -6.76 18.44 12.83
C ASN A 446 -7.41 19.30 11.73
N LEU A 447 -8.36 18.71 11.02
CA LEU A 447 -9.20 19.34 10.01
C LEU A 447 -10.51 19.81 10.65
N LYS A 448 -11.00 20.99 10.27
CA LYS A 448 -12.29 21.54 10.73
C LYS A 448 -13.41 21.26 9.74
N VAL A 449 -14.09 20.13 9.89
CA VAL A 449 -15.16 19.74 8.96
C VAL A 449 -16.47 20.45 9.33
N PRO A 450 -17.08 21.22 8.41
CA PRO A 450 -18.37 21.84 8.66
C PRO A 450 -19.46 20.76 8.80
N VAL A 451 -20.32 20.94 9.80
CA VAL A 451 -21.48 20.08 10.01
C VAL A 451 -22.71 20.80 9.47
N SER A 452 -23.26 20.31 8.37
CA SER A 452 -24.56 20.79 7.91
C SER A 452 -25.68 20.14 8.73
N THR A 453 -26.24 20.96 9.61
CA THR A 453 -27.38 20.60 10.45
C THR A 453 -28.62 20.27 9.61
N LYS A 454 -28.75 20.94 8.46
CA LYS A 454 -29.82 20.69 7.48
C LYS A 454 -29.65 19.33 6.78
N ILE A 455 -28.44 18.98 6.32
CA ILE A 455 -28.18 17.66 5.73
C ILE A 455 -28.51 16.56 6.74
N TYR A 456 -28.07 16.70 7.99
CA TYR A 456 -28.37 15.72 9.03
C TYR A 456 -29.88 15.59 9.30
N LYS A 457 -30.60 16.72 9.35
CA LYS A 457 -32.06 16.72 9.53
C LYS A 457 -32.78 16.06 8.35
N TYR A 458 -32.40 16.37 7.12
CA TYR A 458 -32.97 15.74 5.92
C TYR A 458 -32.69 14.24 5.89
N TYR A 459 -31.50 13.80 6.32
CA TYR A 459 -31.19 12.38 6.47
C TYR A 459 -32.12 11.67 7.46
N LEU A 460 -32.37 12.27 8.64
CA LEU A 460 -33.28 11.69 9.64
C LEU A 460 -34.71 11.58 9.11
N GLU A 461 -35.22 12.63 8.44
CA GLU A 461 -36.55 12.61 7.84
C GLU A 461 -36.65 11.64 6.66
N MET A 462 -35.58 11.49 5.87
CA MET A 462 -35.47 10.50 4.81
C MET A 462 -35.56 9.08 5.39
N LYS A 463 -34.82 8.76 6.46
CA LYS A 463 -34.87 7.45 7.13
C LYS A 463 -36.23 7.15 7.74
N LYS A 464 -36.90 8.16 8.29
CA LYS A 464 -38.28 8.03 8.74
C LYS A 464 -39.23 7.72 7.57
N ALA A 465 -39.12 8.45 6.47
CA ALA A 465 -39.92 8.22 5.27
C ALA A 465 -39.68 6.83 4.64
N GLU A 466 -38.43 6.35 4.63
CA GLU A 466 -38.04 5.01 4.19
C GLU A 466 -38.74 3.92 5.03
N ASN A 467 -38.66 4.03 6.36
CA ASN A 467 -39.31 3.09 7.28
C ASN A 467 -40.84 3.08 7.16
N GLU A 468 -41.43 4.20 6.74
CA GLU A 468 -42.87 4.35 6.49
C GLU A 468 -43.28 3.99 5.06
N GLY A 469 -42.35 3.55 4.20
CA GLY A 469 -42.60 3.20 2.80
C GLY A 469 -42.95 4.38 1.88
N ARG A 470 -42.64 5.62 2.28
CA ARG A 470 -42.95 6.86 1.54
C ARG A 470 -41.83 7.22 0.55
N TYR A 471 -41.63 6.40 -0.48
CA TYR A 471 -40.50 6.55 -1.42
C TYR A 471 -40.42 7.89 -2.16
N ASN A 472 -41.55 8.53 -2.47
CA ASN A 472 -41.54 9.88 -3.08
C ASN A 472 -40.92 10.94 -2.15
N LYS A 473 -41.11 10.80 -0.82
CA LYS A 473 -40.50 11.69 0.17
C LYS A 473 -39.02 11.39 0.37
N VAL A 474 -38.60 10.14 0.22
CA VAL A 474 -37.18 9.77 0.23
C VAL A 474 -36.44 10.53 -0.89
N GLN A 475 -36.98 10.53 -2.10
CA GLN A 475 -36.39 11.24 -3.23
C GLN A 475 -36.32 12.76 -3.00
N GLU A 476 -37.40 13.38 -2.49
CA GLU A 476 -37.44 14.81 -2.16
C GLU A 476 -36.35 15.20 -1.14
N TYR A 477 -36.15 14.42 -0.08
CA TYR A 477 -35.09 14.69 0.89
C TYR A 477 -33.69 14.49 0.31
N VAL A 478 -33.51 13.52 -0.59
CA VAL A 478 -32.24 13.35 -1.32
C VAL A 478 -31.91 14.59 -2.14
N GLU A 479 -32.87 15.12 -2.91
CA GLU A 479 -32.70 16.33 -3.72
C GLU A 479 -32.36 17.57 -2.86
N LEU A 480 -33.00 17.73 -1.69
CA LEU A 480 -32.69 18.80 -0.75
C LEU A 480 -31.26 18.70 -0.19
N MET A 481 -30.81 17.48 0.12
CA MET A 481 -29.44 17.27 0.57
C MET A 481 -28.42 17.53 -0.54
N VAL A 482 -28.70 17.10 -1.79
CA VAL A 482 -27.83 17.38 -2.95
C VAL A 482 -27.60 18.88 -3.11
N LYS A 483 -28.69 19.65 -3.02
CA LYS A 483 -28.64 21.11 -3.13
C LYS A 483 -27.80 21.73 -2.02
N GLU A 484 -28.01 21.30 -0.78
CA GLU A 484 -27.24 21.82 0.36
C GLU A 484 -25.75 21.47 0.23
N VAL A 485 -25.39 20.26 -0.23
CA VAL A 485 -23.99 19.86 -0.48
C VAL A 485 -23.34 20.75 -1.55
N ALA A 486 -24.06 21.07 -2.63
CA ALA A 486 -23.55 21.91 -3.70
C ALA A 486 -23.29 23.37 -3.24
N GLU A 487 -23.95 23.82 -2.18
CA GLU A 487 -23.78 25.16 -1.60
C GLU A 487 -22.65 25.21 -0.56
N ILE A 488 -22.18 24.08 -0.03
CA ILE A 488 -21.04 24.02 0.89
C ILE A 488 -19.75 24.30 0.11
N HIS A 489 -19.27 25.54 0.16
CA HIS A 489 -17.92 25.91 -0.26
C HIS A 489 -16.93 25.44 0.81
N VAL A 490 -16.25 24.34 0.52
CA VAL A 490 -15.16 23.83 1.36
C VAL A 490 -13.89 24.60 0.98
N GLU A 491 -13.63 25.75 1.62
CA GLU A 491 -12.32 26.41 1.60
C GLU A 491 -11.32 25.53 2.37
N PHE A 492 -10.77 24.54 1.69
CA PHE A 492 -9.61 23.81 2.18
C PHE A 492 -8.57 23.82 1.09
N ASP A 493 -7.60 24.72 1.23
CA ASP A 493 -6.42 24.74 0.36
C ASP A 493 -5.64 23.41 0.42
N GLU A 494 -5.74 22.70 1.55
CA GLU A 494 -5.20 21.35 1.77
C GLU A 494 -6.02 20.23 1.10
N LEU A 495 -7.16 20.53 0.47
CA LEU A 495 -8.00 19.61 -0.32
C LEU A 495 -8.04 19.98 -1.82
N ASN A 496 -7.29 21.00 -2.25
CA ASN A 496 -7.18 21.37 -3.67
C ASN A 496 -6.68 20.19 -4.54
N TRP A 497 -5.95 19.24 -3.98
CA TRP A 497 -5.53 18.02 -4.67
C TRP A 497 -6.68 16.99 -4.83
N LEU A 498 -7.69 17.00 -3.95
CA LEU A 498 -8.91 16.20 -4.08
C LEU A 498 -9.84 16.78 -5.16
N ILE A 499 -9.87 18.11 -5.30
CA ILE A 499 -10.60 18.79 -6.39
C ILE A 499 -9.85 18.63 -7.72
N ALA A 500 -8.51 18.69 -7.74
CA ALA A 500 -7.71 18.41 -8.93
C ALA A 500 -7.92 16.97 -9.44
N ALA A 501 -8.08 15.99 -8.54
CA ALA A 501 -8.41 14.61 -8.90
C ALA A 501 -9.85 14.42 -9.43
N LEU A 502 -10.76 15.36 -9.17
CA LEU A 502 -12.15 15.34 -9.63
C LEU A 502 -12.38 16.19 -10.90
N VAL A 503 -11.39 16.96 -11.34
CA VAL A 503 -11.47 17.82 -12.54
C VAL A 503 -10.74 17.21 -13.76
N GLU A 504 -9.96 16.13 -13.58
CA GLU A 504 -9.33 15.39 -14.69
C GLU A 504 -10.01 14.05 -15.06
N PHE A 505 -11.19 13.75 -14.49
CA PHE A 505 -12.13 12.71 -14.93
C PHE A 505 -13.43 13.36 -15.37
#